data_AF-A0A359D490-F1
#
_entry.id   AF-A0A359D490-F1
#
_cell.length_a   1.000
_cell.length_b   1.000
_cell.length_c   1.000
_cell.angle_alpha   90.00
_cell.angle_beta   90.00
_cell.angle_gamma   90.00
#
_symmetry.space_group_name_H-M   'P 1'
#
loop_
_entity.id
_entity.type
_entity.pdbx_description
1 polymer ?
#
loop_
_entity_poly.entity_id
_entity_poly.type
_entity_poly.pdbx_seq_one_letter_code
_entity_poly.pdbx_strand_id
1 'polypeptide(L)'
;MQAAADDLGMHLEVIYGDRDPQRLLSNARRVLARPQQPDYLVFVNEMYAAPELLRLFADSPTKLFSVHSTLTPEQRSIVGGPREHYRNWIGSLIPNDEEAGYLMAKALIAKLKGQPGELLAFSGTRHTPSALLRQQGLRQALAEHPEVKLQQLVYGEWTRQRAYEQAQTLLQRYSHVRLVWSANDEMAFGAMQAAQELGKRAGTDLYFSALNNSEEVLRARMAGQVCVLVGGHF
;
A
#
# COMPACT_ATOMS: atom_id res chain seq x y z
N MET A 1 -8.45 -7.63 -13.52
CA MET A 1 -8.04 -9.04 -13.72
C MET A 1 -9.06 -9.78 -14.57
N GLN A 2 -10.35 -9.85 -14.20
CA GLN A 2 -11.36 -10.57 -14.99
C GLN A 2 -11.43 -10.10 -16.45
N ALA A 3 -11.56 -8.80 -16.71
CA ALA A 3 -11.61 -8.27 -18.08
C ALA A 3 -10.39 -8.68 -18.93
N ALA A 4 -9.19 -8.73 -18.34
CA ALA A 4 -7.98 -9.19 -19.04
C ALA A 4 -7.98 -10.71 -19.25
N ALA A 5 -8.53 -11.48 -18.31
CA ALA A 5 -8.70 -12.92 -18.48
C ALA A 5 -9.68 -13.23 -19.62
N ASP A 6 -10.80 -12.50 -19.70
CA ASP A 6 -11.79 -12.64 -20.77
C ASP A 6 -11.18 -12.31 -22.15
N ASP A 7 -10.46 -11.19 -22.24
CA ASP A 7 -9.79 -10.73 -23.47
C ASP A 7 -8.71 -11.72 -23.96
N LEU A 8 -8.00 -12.35 -23.03
CA LEU A 8 -6.94 -13.33 -23.33
C LEU A 8 -7.44 -14.78 -23.42
N GLY A 9 -8.75 -15.02 -23.25
CA GLY A 9 -9.33 -16.36 -23.26
C GLY A 9 -8.87 -17.26 -22.11
N MET A 10 -8.54 -16.67 -20.96
CA MET A 10 -8.09 -17.38 -19.75
C MET A 10 -9.26 -17.59 -18.77
N HIS A 11 -9.31 -18.76 -18.13
CA HIS A 11 -10.22 -18.99 -17.01
C HIS A 11 -9.61 -18.47 -15.70
N LEU A 12 -10.25 -17.46 -15.10
CA LEU A 12 -9.84 -16.88 -13.81
C LEU A 12 -10.80 -17.30 -12.69
N GLU A 13 -10.24 -17.83 -11.61
CA GLU A 13 -10.94 -18.01 -10.33
C GLU A 13 -10.29 -17.09 -9.28
N VAL A 14 -11.10 -16.29 -8.58
CA VAL A 14 -10.63 -15.41 -7.50
C VAL A 14 -11.06 -15.99 -6.16
N ILE A 15 -10.08 -16.30 -5.30
CA ILE A 15 -10.33 -16.81 -3.95
C ILE A 15 -9.88 -15.76 -2.93
N TYR A 16 -10.84 -15.18 -2.21
CA TYR A 16 -10.57 -14.13 -1.23
C TYR A 16 -10.01 -14.69 0.09
N GLY A 17 -8.89 -14.12 0.54
CA GLY A 17 -8.26 -14.44 1.83
C GLY A 17 -8.77 -13.60 3.00
N ASP A 18 -9.51 -12.52 2.75
CA ASP A 18 -10.13 -11.64 3.75
C ASP A 18 -9.20 -11.18 4.89
N ARG A 19 -7.92 -10.92 4.55
CA ARG A 19 -6.86 -10.56 5.50
C ARG A 19 -6.72 -11.55 6.68
N ASP A 20 -7.01 -12.83 6.44
CA ASP A 20 -6.82 -13.91 7.40
C ASP A 20 -5.76 -14.91 6.86
N PRO A 21 -4.57 -15.01 7.52
CA PRO A 21 -3.53 -15.94 7.11
C PRO A 21 -3.97 -17.40 7.11
N GLN A 22 -4.78 -17.82 8.10
CA GLN A 22 -5.24 -19.20 8.20
C GLN A 22 -6.19 -19.53 7.05
N ARG A 23 -7.08 -18.61 6.73
CA ARG A 23 -7.99 -18.75 5.58
C ARG A 23 -7.22 -18.81 4.27
N LEU A 24 -6.24 -17.93 4.08
CA LEU A 24 -5.39 -17.93 2.88
C LEU A 24 -4.68 -19.29 2.69
N LEU A 25 -4.07 -19.82 3.74
CA LEU A 25 -3.38 -21.12 3.70
C LEU A 25 -4.33 -22.30 3.53
N SER A 26 -5.51 -22.25 4.17
CA SER A 26 -6.56 -23.26 3.99
C SER A 26 -7.04 -23.30 2.53
N ASN A 27 -7.29 -22.13 1.94
CA ASN A 27 -7.65 -22.00 0.53
C ASN A 27 -6.55 -22.57 -0.39
N ALA A 28 -5.29 -22.24 -0.10
CA ALA A 28 -4.14 -22.74 -0.85
C ALA A 28 -4.05 -24.28 -0.82
N ARG A 29 -4.22 -24.90 0.36
CA ARG A 29 -4.26 -26.36 0.51
C ARG A 29 -5.42 -27.00 -0.25
N ARG A 30 -6.60 -26.36 -0.24
CA ARG A 30 -7.76 -26.82 -1.01
C ARG A 30 -7.52 -26.78 -2.52
N VAL A 31 -6.80 -25.77 -3.02
CA VAL A 31 -6.42 -25.69 -4.44
C VAL A 31 -5.42 -26.79 -4.79
N LEU A 32 -4.41 -27.02 -3.95
CA LEU A 32 -3.40 -28.06 -4.18
C LEU A 32 -4.01 -29.48 -4.18
N ALA A 33 -5.05 -29.71 -3.37
CA ALA A 33 -5.75 -31.00 -3.28
C ALA A 33 -6.73 -31.28 -4.44
N ARG A 34 -6.90 -30.36 -5.40
CA ARG A 34 -7.82 -30.56 -6.53
C ARG A 34 -7.29 -31.66 -7.48
N PRO A 35 -8.16 -32.50 -8.06
CA PRO A 35 -7.75 -33.45 -9.09
C PRO A 35 -7.11 -32.78 -10.30
N GLN A 36 -7.64 -31.62 -10.68
CA GLN A 36 -7.06 -30.74 -11.69
C GLN A 36 -6.62 -29.44 -11.01
N GLN A 37 -5.30 -29.30 -10.83
CA GLN A 37 -4.68 -28.08 -10.34
C GLN A 37 -4.66 -27.02 -11.45
N PRO A 38 -4.68 -25.73 -11.11
CA PRO A 38 -4.58 -24.66 -12.11
C PRO A 38 -3.18 -24.64 -12.75
N ASP A 39 -3.08 -24.16 -13.98
CA ASP A 39 -1.77 -23.93 -14.64
C ASP A 39 -0.94 -22.88 -13.89
N TYR A 40 -1.61 -21.88 -13.32
CA TYR A 40 -1.02 -20.77 -12.60
C TYR A 40 -1.74 -20.50 -11.28
N LEU A 41 -0.97 -20.22 -10.23
CA LEU A 41 -1.45 -19.62 -9.00
C LEU A 41 -0.85 -18.22 -8.88
N VAL A 42 -1.71 -17.21 -8.98
CA VAL A 42 -1.35 -15.81 -8.74
C VAL A 42 -1.64 -15.48 -7.27
N PHE A 43 -0.66 -14.97 -6.54
CA PHE A 43 -0.80 -14.69 -5.11
C PHE A 43 -0.16 -13.36 -4.71
N VAL A 44 -0.58 -12.81 -3.58
CA VAL A 44 -0.01 -11.59 -2.99
C VAL A 44 0.80 -11.97 -1.76
N ASN A 45 1.96 -11.35 -1.55
CA ASN A 45 2.68 -11.45 -0.28
C ASN A 45 2.05 -10.55 0.78
N GLU A 46 0.92 -10.99 1.33
CA GLU A 46 0.26 -10.35 2.47
C GLU A 46 0.56 -11.13 3.76
N MET A 47 0.79 -10.43 4.87
CA MET A 47 1.02 -11.03 6.20
C MET A 47 2.08 -12.13 6.22
N TYR A 48 3.17 -11.97 5.46
CA TYR A 48 4.25 -12.95 5.33
C TYR A 48 3.84 -14.33 4.79
N ALA A 49 2.73 -14.44 4.06
CA ALA A 49 2.27 -15.74 3.56
C ALA A 49 3.12 -16.32 2.42
N ALA A 50 3.89 -15.49 1.69
CA ALA A 50 4.59 -15.94 0.49
C ALA A 50 5.55 -17.14 0.72
N PRO A 51 6.43 -17.15 1.73
CA PRO A 51 7.30 -18.29 1.97
C PRO A 51 6.55 -19.60 2.21
N GLU A 52 5.42 -19.55 2.91
CA GLU A 52 4.63 -20.75 3.15
C GLU A 52 3.89 -21.22 1.88
N LEU A 53 3.35 -20.30 1.08
CA LEU A 53 2.72 -20.63 -0.20
C LEU A 53 3.72 -21.25 -1.18
N LEU A 54 4.92 -20.66 -1.30
CA LEU A 54 6.00 -21.18 -2.14
C LEU A 54 6.41 -22.59 -1.71
N ARG A 55 6.59 -22.81 -0.40
CA ARG A 55 6.91 -24.12 0.16
C ARG A 55 5.80 -25.14 -0.07
N LEU A 56 4.54 -24.74 0.10
CA LEU A 56 3.38 -25.62 -0.05
C LEU A 56 3.24 -26.14 -1.48
N PHE A 57 3.56 -25.32 -2.48
CA PHE A 57 3.45 -25.67 -3.89
C PHE A 57 4.77 -26.12 -4.53
N ALA A 58 5.85 -26.32 -3.76
CA ALA A 58 7.19 -26.56 -4.32
C ALA A 58 7.25 -27.72 -5.33
N ASP A 59 6.54 -28.80 -5.05
CA ASP A 59 6.50 -30.01 -5.88
C ASP A 59 5.25 -30.09 -6.78
N SER A 60 4.46 -29.01 -6.84
CA SER A 60 3.27 -28.92 -7.69
C SER A 60 3.63 -28.56 -9.14
N PRO A 61 2.89 -29.08 -10.14
CA PRO A 61 3.00 -28.61 -11.53
C PRO A 61 2.52 -27.15 -11.72
N THR A 62 1.81 -26.58 -10.73
CA THR A 62 1.27 -25.22 -10.79
C THR A 62 2.41 -24.21 -10.81
N LYS A 63 2.38 -23.29 -11.78
CA LYS A 63 3.33 -22.16 -11.84
C LYS A 63 2.88 -21.05 -10.90
N LEU A 64 3.79 -20.53 -10.09
CA LEU A 64 3.51 -19.50 -9.10
C LEU A 64 3.96 -18.13 -9.63
N PHE A 65 3.10 -17.12 -9.48
CA PHE A 65 3.42 -15.74 -9.84
C PHE A 65 2.94 -14.80 -8.74
N SER A 66 3.86 -14.01 -8.15
CA SER A 66 3.48 -13.08 -7.09
C SER A 66 3.14 -11.70 -7.65
N VAL A 67 2.13 -11.03 -7.08
CA VAL A 67 1.73 -9.70 -7.50
C VAL A 67 1.62 -8.74 -6.32
N HIS A 68 1.70 -7.45 -6.61
CA HIS A 68 1.42 -6.31 -5.72
C HIS A 68 2.43 -6.07 -4.60
N SER A 69 2.82 -7.11 -3.84
CA SER A 69 3.73 -7.00 -2.70
C SER A 69 4.95 -7.89 -2.92
N THR A 70 6.14 -7.28 -2.91
CA THR A 70 7.42 -7.98 -3.03
C THR A 70 7.73 -8.78 -1.76
N LEU A 71 8.85 -9.51 -1.73
CA LEU A 71 9.38 -10.14 -0.51
C LEU A 71 10.17 -9.12 0.32
N THR A 72 10.10 -9.20 1.65
CA THR A 72 11.06 -8.49 2.51
C THR A 72 12.48 -9.06 2.31
N PRO A 73 13.55 -8.34 2.67
CA PRO A 73 14.92 -8.86 2.62
C PRO A 73 15.07 -10.20 3.36
N GLU A 74 14.46 -10.33 4.54
CA GLU A 74 14.48 -11.55 5.35
C GLU A 74 13.74 -12.71 4.67
N GLN A 75 12.60 -12.43 4.04
CA GLN A 75 11.89 -13.46 3.26
C GLN A 75 12.74 -13.89 2.06
N ARG A 76 13.34 -12.93 1.35
CA ARG A 76 14.19 -13.21 0.18
C ARG A 76 15.41 -14.05 0.55
N SER A 77 16.03 -13.84 1.72
CA SER A 77 17.14 -14.69 2.17
C SER A 77 16.72 -16.15 2.45
N ILE A 78 15.43 -16.40 2.70
CA ILE A 78 14.89 -17.75 2.94
C ILE A 78 14.48 -18.41 1.62
N VAL A 79 13.74 -17.70 0.76
CA VAL A 79 13.08 -18.30 -0.42
C VAL A 79 13.82 -18.06 -1.75
N GLY A 80 14.88 -17.26 -1.74
CA GLY A 80 15.60 -16.88 -2.95
C GLY A 80 14.81 -15.96 -3.88
N GLY A 81 15.29 -15.81 -5.11
CA GLY A 81 14.59 -15.19 -6.23
C GLY A 81 13.75 -16.19 -7.06
N PRO A 82 12.99 -15.69 -8.05
CA PRO A 82 12.26 -16.55 -8.97
C PRO A 82 13.17 -17.59 -9.61
N ARG A 83 12.72 -18.85 -9.61
CA ARG A 83 13.45 -20.03 -10.12
C ARG A 83 14.77 -20.38 -9.42
N GLU A 84 15.12 -19.72 -8.31
CA GLU A 84 16.32 -20.09 -7.53
C GLU A 84 16.04 -21.31 -6.63
N HIS A 85 15.23 -21.14 -5.57
CA HIS A 85 14.90 -22.25 -4.66
C HIS A 85 13.63 -23.00 -5.09
N TYR A 86 12.69 -22.32 -5.75
CA TYR A 86 11.41 -22.88 -6.19
C TYR A 86 11.29 -22.79 -7.71
N ARG A 87 11.48 -23.90 -8.41
CA ARG A 87 11.54 -23.93 -9.89
C ARG A 87 10.24 -23.50 -10.56
N ASN A 88 9.11 -23.71 -9.89
CA ASN A 88 7.78 -23.34 -10.36
C ASN A 88 7.39 -21.90 -9.98
N TRP A 89 8.17 -21.19 -9.17
CA TRP A 89 7.97 -19.74 -8.98
C TRP A 89 8.65 -18.98 -10.11
N ILE A 90 7.82 -18.47 -11.03
CA ILE A 90 8.29 -18.01 -12.34
C ILE A 90 8.50 -16.50 -12.43
N GLY A 91 8.05 -15.73 -11.43
CA GLY A 91 8.25 -14.29 -11.41
C GLY A 91 7.35 -13.54 -10.44
N SER A 92 7.49 -12.22 -10.48
CA SER A 92 6.65 -11.28 -9.72
C SER A 92 6.38 -10.01 -10.51
N LEU A 93 5.20 -9.42 -10.34
CA LEU A 93 4.85 -8.08 -10.83
C LEU A 93 4.53 -7.18 -9.64
N ILE A 94 5.37 -6.17 -9.39
CA ILE A 94 5.29 -5.33 -8.20
C ILE A 94 5.30 -3.84 -8.53
N PRO A 95 4.45 -3.05 -7.85
CA PRO A 95 4.83 -1.88 -7.09
C PRO A 95 6.19 -1.23 -7.30
N ASN A 96 6.32 -0.06 -7.93
CA ASN A 96 7.33 0.90 -7.48
C ASN A 96 6.81 1.75 -6.30
N ASP A 97 6.60 1.07 -5.17
CA ASP A 97 6.05 1.68 -3.94
C ASP A 97 6.98 2.75 -3.34
N GLU A 98 8.30 2.62 -3.53
CA GLU A 98 9.28 3.60 -3.08
C GLU A 98 9.15 4.91 -3.86
N GLU A 99 9.14 4.83 -5.19
CA GLU A 99 8.91 5.99 -6.06
C GLU A 99 7.55 6.63 -5.78
N ALA A 100 6.50 5.82 -5.57
CA ALA A 100 5.18 6.34 -5.22
C ALA A 100 5.22 7.17 -3.92
N GLY A 101 5.87 6.64 -2.86
CA GLY A 101 6.05 7.36 -1.60
C GLY A 101 6.83 8.66 -1.76
N TYR A 102 7.90 8.63 -2.55
CA TYR A 102 8.74 9.78 -2.88
C TYR A 102 7.97 10.87 -3.64
N LEU A 103 7.32 10.52 -4.75
CA LEU A 103 6.55 11.44 -5.58
C LEU A 103 5.40 12.07 -4.79
N MET A 104 4.71 11.28 -3.96
CA MET A 104 3.65 11.79 -3.07
C MET A 104 4.18 12.84 -2.11
N ALA A 105 5.30 12.56 -1.43
CA ALA A 105 5.89 13.46 -0.46
C ALA A 105 6.41 14.73 -1.13
N LYS A 106 7.17 14.60 -2.22
CA LYS A 106 7.72 15.74 -2.99
C LYS A 106 6.63 16.67 -3.51
N ALA A 107 5.59 16.13 -4.14
CA ALA A 107 4.48 16.91 -4.66
C ALA A 107 3.65 17.57 -3.54
N LEU A 108 3.57 16.93 -2.35
CA LEU A 108 2.87 17.47 -1.19
C LEU A 108 3.66 18.63 -0.56
N ILE A 109 4.97 18.46 -0.39
CA ILE A 109 5.88 19.50 0.11
C ILE A 109 5.85 20.75 -0.78
N ALA A 110 5.80 20.57 -2.10
CA ALA A 110 5.69 21.67 -3.06
C ALA A 110 4.48 22.59 -2.83
N LYS A 111 3.43 22.13 -2.11
CA LYS A 111 2.28 22.97 -1.73
C LYS A 111 2.64 24.09 -0.75
N LEU A 112 3.74 23.96 -0.02
CA LEU A 112 4.27 25.01 0.85
C LEU A 112 5.00 26.13 0.09
N LYS A 113 5.28 25.95 -1.22
CA LYS A 113 5.96 26.95 -2.06
C LYS A 113 7.30 27.42 -1.45
N GLY A 114 8.08 26.49 -0.89
CA GLY A 114 9.38 26.75 -0.26
C GLY A 114 9.31 27.32 1.15
N GLN A 115 8.12 27.51 1.73
CA GLN A 115 8.00 27.86 3.14
C GLN A 115 8.24 26.63 4.03
N PRO A 116 8.83 26.81 5.23
CA PRO A 116 8.90 25.74 6.22
C PRO A 116 7.52 25.21 6.58
N GLY A 117 7.44 23.94 6.98
CA GLY A 117 6.18 23.37 7.40
C GLY A 117 6.31 22.06 8.15
N GLU A 118 5.19 21.63 8.70
CA GLU A 118 5.12 20.41 9.50
C GLU A 118 4.22 19.38 8.81
N LEU A 119 4.66 18.12 8.89
CA LEU A 119 4.04 16.98 8.22
C LEU A 119 3.67 15.89 9.23
N LEU A 120 2.47 15.32 9.07
CA LEU A 120 2.06 14.05 9.66
C LEU A 120 2.03 12.96 8.59
N ALA A 121 2.44 11.75 8.97
CA ALA A 121 2.45 10.61 8.07
C ALA A 121 1.59 9.45 8.61
N PHE A 122 0.67 8.98 7.79
CA PHE A 122 -0.17 7.80 8.05
C PHE A 122 0.28 6.67 7.12
N SER A 123 1.00 5.70 7.69
CA SER A 123 1.46 4.51 6.97
C SER A 123 0.49 3.34 7.18
N GLY A 124 0.63 2.30 6.35
CA GLY A 124 -0.18 1.11 6.43
C GLY A 124 0.22 0.14 7.54
N THR A 125 0.12 -1.17 7.27
CA THR A 125 0.56 -2.20 8.22
C THR A 125 2.09 -2.24 8.29
N ARG A 126 2.65 -2.07 9.49
CA ARG A 126 4.09 -1.89 9.77
C ARG A 126 5.03 -2.86 9.07
N HIS A 127 4.59 -4.09 8.88
CA HIS A 127 5.42 -5.18 8.40
C HIS A 127 5.19 -5.53 6.92
N THR A 128 4.37 -4.76 6.22
CA THR A 128 4.13 -4.99 4.79
C THR A 128 5.20 -4.31 3.95
N PRO A 129 5.76 -4.98 2.93
CA PRO A 129 6.73 -4.40 2.00
C PRO A 129 6.27 -3.05 1.43
N SER A 130 5.01 -2.93 1.00
CA SER A 130 4.47 -1.68 0.47
C SER A 130 4.50 -0.53 1.47
N ALA A 131 4.19 -0.77 2.75
CA ALA A 131 4.29 0.28 3.77
C ALA A 131 5.74 0.72 3.98
N LEU A 132 6.68 -0.23 4.05
CA LEU A 132 8.10 0.05 4.24
C LEU A 132 8.70 0.83 3.06
N LEU A 133 8.40 0.42 1.83
CA LEU A 133 8.89 1.07 0.61
C LEU A 133 8.33 2.49 0.46
N ARG A 134 7.02 2.69 0.65
CA ARG A 134 6.42 4.04 0.61
C ARG A 134 7.01 4.96 1.69
N GLN A 135 7.28 4.41 2.88
CA GLN A 135 7.96 5.16 3.95
C GLN A 135 9.40 5.54 3.58
N GLN A 136 10.13 4.65 2.89
CA GLN A 136 11.47 4.94 2.40
C GLN A 136 11.45 6.11 1.42
N GLY A 137 10.53 6.11 0.46
CA GLY A 137 10.33 7.23 -0.47
C GLY A 137 9.98 8.54 0.25
N LEU A 138 9.09 8.49 1.25
CA LEU A 138 8.78 9.65 2.10
C LEU A 138 10.05 10.20 2.78
N ARG A 139 10.89 9.32 3.35
CA ARG A 139 12.13 9.74 4.02
C ARG A 139 13.15 10.36 3.06
N GLN A 140 13.27 9.83 1.85
CA GLN A 140 14.11 10.40 0.79
C GLN A 140 13.67 11.82 0.45
N ALA A 141 12.36 12.03 0.20
CA ALA A 141 11.83 13.37 -0.07
C ALA A 141 12.06 14.34 1.10
N LEU A 142 11.90 13.90 2.35
CA LEU A 142 12.16 14.74 3.51
C LEU A 142 13.65 15.08 3.68
N ALA A 143 14.57 14.18 3.32
CA ALA A 143 16.00 14.45 3.35
C ALA A 143 16.42 15.54 2.34
N GLU A 144 15.71 15.65 1.22
CA GLU A 144 15.88 16.70 0.22
C GLU A 144 15.26 18.05 0.64
N HIS A 145 14.38 18.05 1.66
CA HIS A 145 13.58 19.20 2.09
C HIS A 145 13.68 19.42 3.62
N PRO A 146 14.86 19.83 4.14
CA PRO A 146 15.08 20.01 5.58
C PRO A 146 14.20 21.08 6.23
N GLU A 147 13.59 21.97 5.44
CA GLU A 147 12.60 22.96 5.87
C GLU A 147 11.25 22.32 6.29
N VAL A 148 11.01 21.05 5.91
CA VAL A 148 9.81 20.30 6.29
C VAL A 148 10.11 19.31 7.40
N LYS A 149 9.44 19.48 8.54
CA LYS A 149 9.60 18.60 9.71
C LYS A 149 8.49 17.55 9.76
N LEU A 150 8.87 16.28 9.68
CA LEU A 150 7.99 15.17 10.05
C LEU A 150 7.80 15.17 11.57
N GLN A 151 6.59 15.49 12.04
CA GLN A 151 6.27 15.50 13.47
C GLN A 151 6.05 14.11 14.01
N GLN A 152 5.26 13.31 13.31
CA GLN A 152 4.97 11.95 13.71
C GLN A 152 4.56 11.10 12.51
N LEU A 153 5.04 9.84 12.51
CA LEU A 153 4.54 8.79 11.65
C LEU A 153 3.75 7.78 12.50
N VAL A 154 2.53 7.46 12.07
CA VAL A 154 1.68 6.45 12.69
C VAL A 154 1.28 5.36 11.68
N TYR A 155 0.83 4.22 12.19
CA TYR A 155 0.38 3.09 11.39
C TYR A 155 -1.14 3.00 11.49
N GLY A 156 -1.83 3.41 10.43
CA GLY A 156 -3.30 3.37 10.30
C GLY A 156 -3.80 2.04 9.72
N GLU A 157 -2.90 1.11 9.41
CA GLU A 157 -3.21 -0.28 9.02
C GLU A 157 -4.13 -0.36 7.80
N TRP A 158 -4.01 0.63 6.90
CA TRP A 158 -4.83 0.78 5.69
C TRP A 158 -6.31 1.11 5.95
N THR A 159 -6.69 1.41 7.20
CA THR A 159 -8.09 1.61 7.59
C THR A 159 -8.43 3.06 7.85
N ARG A 160 -9.62 3.48 7.37
CA ARG A 160 -10.17 4.82 7.58
C ARG A 160 -10.38 5.14 9.06
N GLN A 161 -11.05 4.24 9.78
CA GLN A 161 -11.41 4.44 11.19
C GLN A 161 -10.20 4.66 12.09
N ARG A 162 -9.16 3.84 11.94
CA ARG A 162 -7.94 3.97 12.75
C ARG A 162 -7.20 5.28 12.45
N ALA A 163 -7.10 5.65 11.18
CA ALA A 163 -6.47 6.91 10.79
C ALA A 163 -7.25 8.12 11.32
N TYR A 164 -8.57 8.06 11.32
CA TYR A 164 -9.45 9.07 11.94
C TYR A 164 -9.15 9.23 13.44
N GLU A 165 -9.18 8.15 14.22
CA GLU A 165 -8.91 8.19 15.67
C GLU A 165 -7.51 8.74 15.98
N GLN A 166 -6.51 8.33 15.20
CA GLN A 166 -5.15 8.84 15.31
C GLN A 166 -5.09 10.34 14.97
N ALA A 167 -5.75 10.76 13.87
CA ALA A 167 -5.74 12.14 13.41
C ALA A 167 -6.44 13.09 14.38
N GLN A 168 -7.51 12.68 15.06
CA GLN A 168 -8.17 13.49 16.09
C GLN A 168 -7.19 13.92 17.18
N THR A 169 -6.29 13.01 17.61
CA THR A 169 -5.26 13.33 18.61
C THR A 169 -4.10 14.11 18.01
N LEU A 170 -3.60 13.69 16.85
CA LEU A 170 -2.39 14.25 16.25
C LEU A 170 -2.58 15.69 15.77
N LEU A 171 -3.73 16.01 15.17
CA LEU A 171 -4.01 17.36 14.65
C LEU A 171 -4.22 18.39 15.77
N GLN A 172 -4.67 17.95 16.95
CA GLN A 172 -4.72 18.81 18.14
C GLN A 172 -3.32 18.99 18.75
N ARG A 173 -2.54 17.91 18.85
CA ARG A 173 -1.17 17.94 19.38
C ARG A 173 -0.23 18.80 18.54
N TYR A 174 -0.36 18.72 17.22
CA TYR A 174 0.50 19.40 16.26
C TYR A 174 -0.30 20.44 15.46
N SER A 175 -0.70 21.52 16.13
CA SER A 175 -1.60 22.55 15.58
C SER A 175 -1.03 23.34 14.40
N HIS A 176 0.29 23.28 14.16
CA HIS A 176 0.99 23.92 13.05
C HIS A 176 1.18 23.02 11.83
N VAL A 177 0.75 21.75 11.90
CA VAL A 177 0.78 20.85 10.74
C VAL A 177 -0.02 21.42 9.59
N ARG A 178 0.58 21.38 8.41
CA ARG A 178 -0.05 21.78 7.14
C ARG A 178 -0.09 20.64 6.13
N LEU A 179 0.75 19.62 6.30
CA LEU A 179 0.87 18.50 5.38
C LEU A 179 0.44 17.19 6.04
N VAL A 180 -0.39 16.42 5.36
CA VAL A 180 -0.77 15.07 5.75
C VAL A 180 -0.45 14.13 4.60
N TRP A 181 0.60 13.33 4.79
CA TRP A 181 0.95 12.26 3.87
C TRP A 181 0.25 10.98 4.29
N SER A 182 -0.49 10.34 3.40
CA SER A 182 -1.19 9.09 3.69
C SER A 182 -0.86 8.02 2.67
N ALA A 183 -0.41 6.85 3.12
CA ALA A 183 0.02 5.76 2.26
C ALA A 183 -1.12 5.08 1.47
N ASN A 184 -2.40 5.38 1.79
CA ASN A 184 -3.55 5.09 0.94
C ASN A 184 -4.66 6.16 1.10
N ASP A 185 -5.68 6.07 0.26
CA ASP A 185 -6.88 6.92 0.28
C ASP A 185 -7.76 6.73 1.52
N GLU A 186 -8.02 5.49 1.95
CA GLU A 186 -8.85 5.24 3.14
C GLU A 186 -8.33 5.98 4.39
N MET A 187 -7.03 5.91 4.65
CA MET A 187 -6.43 6.62 5.78
C MET A 187 -6.44 8.14 5.57
N ALA A 188 -6.31 8.61 4.33
CA ALA A 188 -6.40 10.04 4.01
C ALA A 188 -7.80 10.58 4.35
N PHE A 189 -8.86 9.84 4.01
CA PHE A 189 -10.22 10.21 4.35
C PHE A 189 -10.48 10.24 5.85
N GLY A 190 -9.94 9.27 6.60
CA GLY A 190 -10.02 9.30 8.07
C GLY A 190 -9.39 10.56 8.65
N ALA A 191 -8.20 10.92 8.18
CA ALA A 191 -7.52 12.14 8.60
C ALA A 191 -8.25 13.43 8.16
N MET A 192 -8.85 13.44 6.95
CA MET A 192 -9.66 14.55 6.45
C MET A 192 -10.93 14.76 7.27
N GLN A 193 -11.59 13.67 7.69
CA GLN A 193 -12.75 13.75 8.57
C GLN A 193 -12.39 14.39 9.92
N ALA A 194 -11.31 13.92 10.56
CA ALA A 194 -10.84 14.50 11.82
C ALA A 194 -10.46 15.99 11.67
N ALA A 195 -9.83 16.35 10.54
CA ALA A 195 -9.51 17.74 10.22
C ALA A 195 -10.77 18.60 10.11
N GLN A 196 -11.80 18.12 9.42
CA GLN A 196 -13.08 18.83 9.25
C GLN A 196 -13.76 19.07 10.60
N GLU A 197 -13.79 18.08 11.49
CA GLU A 197 -14.35 18.21 12.84
C GLU A 197 -13.59 19.23 13.71
N LEU A 198 -12.30 19.40 13.47
CA LEU A 198 -11.46 20.43 14.09
C LEU A 198 -11.54 21.79 13.37
N GLY A 199 -12.46 21.95 12.43
CA GLY A 199 -12.67 23.19 11.68
C GLY A 199 -11.58 23.50 10.65
N LYS A 200 -10.77 22.52 10.25
CA LYS A 200 -9.73 22.66 9.21
C LYS A 200 -10.28 22.18 7.86
N ARG A 201 -10.06 22.96 6.80
CA ARG A 201 -10.50 22.62 5.44
C ARG A 201 -9.39 21.89 4.69
N ALA A 202 -9.69 20.69 4.23
CA ALA A 202 -8.83 19.95 3.30
C ALA A 202 -8.64 20.73 1.99
N GLY A 203 -7.41 20.74 1.48
CA GLY A 203 -7.04 21.48 0.28
C GLY A 203 -6.73 22.97 0.50
N THR A 204 -7.00 23.52 1.68
CA THR A 204 -6.75 24.93 2.00
C THR A 204 -5.90 25.09 3.26
N ASP A 205 -6.41 24.62 4.40
CA ASP A 205 -5.74 24.74 5.70
C ASP A 205 -4.76 23.56 5.92
N LEU A 206 -5.13 22.38 5.41
CA LEU A 206 -4.33 21.17 5.38
C LEU A 206 -4.26 20.60 3.97
N TYR A 207 -3.07 20.24 3.51
CA TYR A 207 -2.85 19.57 2.23
C TYR A 207 -2.69 18.07 2.46
N PHE A 208 -3.43 17.27 1.69
CA PHE A 208 -3.43 15.82 1.80
C PHE A 208 -2.83 15.17 0.55
N SER A 209 -1.96 14.18 0.75
CA SER A 209 -1.64 13.20 -0.29
C SER A 209 -2.34 11.87 -0.01
N ALA A 210 -2.71 11.19 -1.09
CA ALA A 210 -3.29 9.86 -1.04
C ALA A 210 -2.75 9.02 -2.20
N LEU A 211 -2.96 7.72 -2.10
CA LEU A 211 -2.61 6.77 -3.13
C LEU A 211 -3.71 5.73 -3.26
N ASN A 212 -3.94 5.27 -4.50
CA ASN A 212 -5.03 4.43 -5.02
C ASN A 212 -5.87 5.21 -6.05
N ASN A 213 -6.95 4.60 -6.52
CA ASN A 213 -7.85 5.10 -7.54
C ASN A 213 -9.33 4.80 -7.23
N SER A 214 -9.70 4.74 -5.94
CA SER A 214 -11.12 4.65 -5.58
C SER A 214 -11.91 5.81 -6.20
N GLU A 215 -13.19 5.57 -6.49
CA GLU A 215 -14.03 6.61 -7.05
C GLU A 215 -14.10 7.85 -6.13
N GLU A 216 -14.12 7.62 -4.81
CA GLU A 216 -14.11 8.68 -3.81
C GLU A 216 -12.84 9.54 -3.90
N VAL A 217 -11.65 8.94 -4.04
CA VAL A 217 -10.40 9.72 -4.08
C VAL A 217 -10.22 10.47 -5.39
N LEU A 218 -10.72 9.93 -6.50
CA LEU A 218 -10.78 10.64 -7.78
C LEU A 218 -11.68 11.88 -7.68
N ARG A 219 -12.87 11.73 -7.10
CA ARG A 219 -13.79 12.87 -6.86
C ARG A 219 -13.18 13.90 -5.90
N ALA A 220 -12.60 13.46 -4.79
CA ALA A 220 -11.94 14.34 -3.83
C ALA A 220 -10.74 15.09 -4.44
N ARG A 221 -10.01 14.44 -5.35
CA ARG A 221 -8.93 15.08 -6.12
C ARG A 221 -9.46 16.13 -7.08
N MET A 222 -10.58 15.87 -7.77
CA MET A 222 -11.26 16.84 -8.64
C MET A 222 -11.79 18.05 -7.84
N ALA A 223 -12.30 17.81 -6.63
CA ALA A 223 -12.75 18.86 -5.71
C ALA A 223 -11.61 19.64 -5.03
N GLY A 224 -10.35 19.25 -5.24
CA GLY A 224 -9.17 19.90 -4.64
C GLY A 224 -8.94 19.57 -3.15
N GLN A 225 -9.76 18.70 -2.56
CA GLN A 225 -9.64 18.29 -1.16
C GLN A 225 -8.42 17.38 -0.94
N VAL A 226 -8.19 16.44 -1.87
CA VAL A 226 -6.94 15.69 -1.99
C VAL A 226 -6.02 16.43 -2.95
N CYS A 227 -4.86 16.87 -2.48
CA CYS A 227 -3.98 17.77 -3.23
C CYS A 227 -3.01 17.05 -4.17
N VAL A 228 -2.67 15.82 -3.79
CA VAL A 228 -1.75 14.93 -4.50
C VAL A 228 -2.35 13.54 -4.48
N LEU A 229 -2.47 12.92 -5.65
CA LEU A 229 -2.98 11.57 -5.79
C LEU A 229 -2.03 10.79 -6.70
N VAL A 230 -1.51 9.67 -6.20
CA VAL A 230 -0.79 8.68 -7.02
C VAL A 230 -1.70 7.47 -7.23
N GLY A 231 -1.97 7.12 -8.47
CA GLY A 231 -2.83 5.98 -8.84
C GLY A 231 -2.21 5.13 -9.94
N GLY A 232 -2.91 4.07 -10.35
CA GLY A 232 -2.52 3.20 -11.47
C GLY A 232 -1.64 1.98 -11.10
N HIS A 233 -0.90 2.07 -10.00
CA HIS A 233 0.05 1.07 -9.45
C HIS A 233 1.02 0.46 -10.49
N PHE A 234 2.18 1.12 -10.61
CA PHE A 234 3.35 0.82 -11.44
C PHE A 234 4.09 -0.43 -11.00
#